data_AF-A0A8J4QF56-F1
#
_entry.id   AF-A0A8J4QF56-F1
#
_cell.length_a   1.000
_cell.length_b   1.000
_cell.length_c   1.000
_cell.angle_alpha   90.00
_cell.angle_beta   90.00
_cell.angle_gamma   90.00
#
_symmetry.space_group_name_H-M   'P 1'
#
loop_
_entity.id
_entity.type
_entity.pdbx_description
1 polymer ?
#
loop_
_entity_poly.entity_id
_entity_poly.type
_entity_poly.pdbx_seq_one_letter_code
_entity_poly.pdbx_strand_id
1 'polypeptide(L)'
;MVDRDVVSWTAVIDGYLEDGTMEEGFALFLVLMRLKIRPSDFTFTGVLNACADHVAEDLGEQVHSNMTRIRFDPLSFAASALVHMYSKCETIQNAKRAFKWMPRPDLVSWTSLIVAKCSKWSTK
;
A
#
# COMPACT_ATOMS: atom_id res chain seq x y z
N MET A 1 -9.96 5.18 -23.49
CA MET A 1 -8.83 6.13 -23.34
C MET A 1 -8.35 6.25 -21.90
N VAL A 2 -9.19 6.03 -20.88
CA VAL A 2 -8.81 6.12 -19.44
C VAL A 2 -7.72 5.12 -19.00
N ASP A 3 -7.70 3.90 -19.54
CA ASP A 3 -6.70 2.89 -19.13
C ASP A 3 -5.26 3.29 -19.47
N ARG A 4 -5.05 4.02 -20.58
CA ARG A 4 -3.71 4.51 -20.94
C ARG A 4 -3.23 5.57 -19.96
N ASP A 5 -4.14 6.42 -19.49
CA ASP A 5 -3.81 7.46 -18.52
C ASP A 5 -3.39 6.82 -17.19
N VAL A 6 -4.12 5.81 -16.69
CA VAL A 6 -3.77 5.11 -15.44
C VAL A 6 -2.42 4.39 -15.54
N VAL A 7 -2.13 3.74 -16.66
CA VAL A 7 -0.83 3.07 -16.88
C VAL A 7 0.31 4.09 -16.90
N SER A 8 0.15 5.21 -17.61
CA SER A 8 1.15 6.28 -17.63
C SER A 8 1.38 6.88 -16.25
N TRP A 9 0.32 7.17 -15.50
CA TRP A 9 0.46 7.66 -14.13
C TRP A 9 1.16 6.66 -13.21
N THR A 10 0.82 5.38 -13.31
CA THR A 10 1.46 4.32 -12.53
C THR A 10 2.95 4.27 -12.83
N ALA A 11 3.34 4.24 -14.11
CA ALA A 11 4.74 4.22 -14.52
C ALA A 11 5.52 5.46 -14.03
N VAL A 12 4.92 6.65 -14.09
CA VAL A 12 5.57 7.86 -13.60
C VAL A 12 5.73 7.81 -12.09
N ILE A 13 4.69 7.43 -11.34
CA ILE A 13 4.76 7.30 -9.87
C ILE A 13 5.83 6.29 -9.47
N ASP A 14 5.81 5.09 -10.05
CA ASP A 14 6.77 4.03 -9.74
C ASP A 14 8.20 4.48 -10.03
N GLY A 15 8.43 5.21 -11.13
CA GLY A 15 9.74 5.76 -11.45
C GLY A 15 10.31 6.70 -10.37
N TYR A 16 9.47 7.54 -9.74
CA TYR A 16 9.91 8.38 -8.61
C TYR A 16 10.11 7.54 -7.33
N LEU A 17 9.25 6.56 -7.08
CA LEU A 17 9.38 5.69 -5.91
C LEU A 17 10.65 4.82 -5.97
N GLU A 18 11.07 4.38 -7.16
CA GLU A 18 12.29 3.59 -7.39
C GLU A 18 13.58 4.43 -7.31
N ASP A 19 13.55 5.70 -7.73
CA ASP A 19 14.71 6.61 -7.69
C ASP A 19 15.00 7.14 -6.26
N GLY A 20 14.23 6.70 -5.27
CA GLY A 20 14.37 7.13 -3.87
C GLY A 20 13.73 8.49 -3.56
N THR A 21 12.97 9.06 -4.50
CA THR A 21 12.23 10.32 -4.36
C THR A 21 10.79 10.05 -3.91
N MET A 22 10.66 9.47 -2.71
CA MET A 22 9.38 9.03 -2.16
C MET A 22 8.36 10.18 -2.04
N GLU A 23 8.82 11.37 -1.66
CA GLU A 23 7.95 12.53 -1.49
C GLU A 23 7.30 12.96 -2.81
N GLU A 24 8.07 13.02 -3.89
CA GLU A 24 7.60 13.32 -5.23
C GLU A 24 6.65 12.24 -5.77
N GLY A 25 7.01 10.96 -5.60
CA GLY A 25 6.15 9.84 -6.00
C GLY A 25 4.81 9.87 -5.27
N PHE A 26 4.82 10.15 -3.96
CA PHE A 26 3.60 10.28 -3.17
C PHE A 26 2.79 11.53 -3.55
N ALA A 27 3.45 12.66 -3.83
CA ALA A 27 2.78 13.87 -4.29
C ALA A 27 2.04 13.63 -5.61
N LEU A 28 2.66 12.90 -6.55
CA LEU A 28 2.02 12.50 -7.81
C LEU A 28 0.83 11.56 -7.59
N PHE A 29 0.95 10.59 -6.68
CA PHE A 29 -0.18 9.76 -6.26
C PHE A 29 -1.35 10.61 -5.73
N LEU A 30 -1.09 11.61 -4.88
CA LEU A 30 -2.11 12.53 -4.40
C LEU A 30 -2.73 13.37 -5.52
N VAL A 31 -1.96 13.78 -6.52
CA VAL A 31 -2.47 14.46 -7.72
C VAL A 31 -3.42 13.53 -8.49
N LEU A 32 -3.04 12.29 -8.75
CA LEU A 32 -3.90 11.29 -9.40
C LEU A 32 -5.24 11.13 -8.65
N MET A 33 -5.19 11.04 -7.32
CA MET A 33 -6.38 10.95 -6.48
C MET A 33 -7.26 12.21 -6.52
N ARG A 34 -6.64 13.41 -6.58
CA ARG A 34 -7.35 14.69 -6.71
C ARG A 34 -8.06 14.82 -8.06
N LEU A 35 -7.42 14.34 -9.13
CA LEU A 35 -7.99 14.26 -10.48
C LEU A 35 -9.12 13.22 -10.61
N LYS A 36 -9.45 12.50 -9.53
CA LYS A 36 -10.48 11.44 -9.51
C LYS A 36 -10.20 10.30 -10.49
N ILE A 37 -8.95 10.14 -10.90
CA ILE A 37 -8.50 8.99 -11.68
C ILE A 37 -8.34 7.83 -10.69
N ARG A 38 -8.99 6.70 -10.97
CA ARG A 38 -8.94 5.53 -10.09
C ARG A 38 -7.56 4.86 -10.21
N PRO A 39 -6.78 4.74 -9.11
CA PRO A 39 -5.51 4.03 -9.16
C PRO A 39 -5.72 2.55 -9.49
N SER A 40 -4.73 1.95 -10.14
CA SER A 40 -4.69 0.51 -10.36
C SER A 40 -4.16 -0.22 -9.12
N ASP A 41 -4.28 -1.55 -9.12
CA ASP A 41 -3.67 -2.40 -8.09
C ASP A 41 -2.15 -2.20 -8.01
N PHE A 42 -1.50 -1.99 -9.17
CA PHE A 42 -0.07 -1.70 -9.26
C PHE A 42 0.27 -0.36 -8.60
N THR A 43 -0.50 0.69 -8.89
CA THR A 43 -0.29 2.02 -8.28
C THR A 43 -0.35 1.96 -6.76
N PHE A 44 -1.35 1.28 -6.19
CA PHE A 44 -1.45 1.13 -4.73
C PHE A 44 -0.32 0.29 -4.16
N THR A 45 0.03 -0.81 -4.83
CA THR A 45 1.11 -1.71 -4.39
C THR A 45 2.45 -0.98 -4.35
N GLY A 46 2.80 -0.23 -5.39
CA GLY A 46 4.03 0.57 -5.45
C GLY A 46 4.12 1.57 -4.30
N VAL A 47 3.06 2.37 -4.11
CA VAL A 47 3.00 3.38 -3.04
C VAL A 47 3.05 2.74 -1.64
N LEU A 48 2.34 1.63 -1.42
CA LEU A 48 2.34 0.91 -0.14
C LEU A 48 3.70 0.27 0.17
N ASN A 49 4.38 -0.29 -0.83
CA ASN A 49 5.71 -0.84 -0.68
C ASN A 49 6.72 0.26 -0.34
N ALA A 50 6.67 1.41 -1.03
CA ALA A 50 7.50 2.55 -0.66
C ALA A 50 7.25 3.00 0.80
N CYS A 51 5.98 3.04 1.24
CA CYS A 51 5.67 3.33 2.65
C CYS A 51 6.27 2.27 3.59
N ALA A 52 6.29 1.01 3.19
CA ALA A 52 6.86 -0.08 3.98
C ALA A 52 8.40 0.01 4.08
N ASP A 53 9.07 0.33 2.97
CA ASP A 53 10.53 0.43 2.87
C ASP A 53 11.07 1.63 3.66
N HIS A 54 10.31 2.73 3.72
CA HIS A 54 10.63 3.92 4.50
C HIS A 54 10.03 3.94 5.91
N VAL A 55 9.30 2.88 6.32
CA VAL A 55 8.61 2.81 7.63
C VAL A 55 7.69 4.03 7.87
N ALA A 56 7.05 4.50 6.80
CA ALA A 56 6.25 5.73 6.77
C ALA A 56 4.77 5.43 7.06
N GLU A 57 4.45 5.11 8.31
CA GLU A 57 3.09 4.73 8.72
C GLU A 57 2.05 5.82 8.39
N ASP A 58 2.35 7.09 8.65
CA ASP A 58 1.43 8.21 8.40
C ASP A 58 1.01 8.32 6.93
N LEU A 59 1.93 8.02 6.01
CA LEU A 59 1.63 7.99 4.58
C LEU A 59 0.83 6.74 4.22
N GLY A 60 1.21 5.59 4.79
CA GLY A 60 0.47 4.34 4.64
C GLY A 60 -1.00 4.42 5.10
N GLU A 61 -1.28 5.10 6.21
CA GLU A 61 -2.64 5.34 6.69
C GLU A 61 -3.45 6.25 5.75
N GLN A 62 -2.80 7.25 5.14
CA GLN A 62 -3.43 8.07 4.11
C GLN A 62 -3.78 7.24 2.87
N VAL A 63 -2.90 6.33 2.45
CA VAL A 63 -3.17 5.42 1.33
C VAL A 63 -4.33 4.48 1.67
N HIS A 64 -4.32 3.88 2.86
CA HIS A 64 -5.41 3.03 3.33
C HIS A 64 -6.75 3.78 3.34
N SER A 65 -6.77 5.01 3.87
CA SER A 65 -7.96 5.87 3.89
C SER A 65 -8.47 6.16 2.47
N ASN A 66 -7.57 6.34 1.50
CA ASN A 66 -7.91 6.50 0.09
C ASN A 66 -8.52 5.22 -0.50
N MET A 67 -7.94 4.04 -0.23
CA MET A 67 -8.49 2.74 -0.64
C MET A 67 -9.91 2.54 -0.11
N THR A 68 -10.13 2.82 1.18
CA THR A 68 -11.46 2.71 1.80
C THR A 68 -12.45 3.70 1.18
N ARG A 69 -12.03 4.95 0.97
CA ARG A 69 -12.88 6.02 0.40
C ARG A 69 -13.40 5.68 -1.00
N ILE A 70 -12.58 5.01 -1.82
CA ILE A 70 -12.98 4.60 -3.17
C ILE A 70 -13.58 3.18 -3.22
N ARG A 71 -13.82 2.56 -2.05
CA ARG A 71 -14.30 1.17 -1.93
C ARG A 71 -13.46 0.20 -2.76
N PHE A 72 -12.14 0.30 -2.60
CA PHE A 72 -11.19 -0.54 -3.32
C PHE A 72 -11.45 -2.03 -3.04
N ASP A 73 -11.15 -2.88 -4.02
CA ASP A 73 -11.46 -4.30 -3.95
C ASP A 73 -10.57 -4.98 -2.88
N PRO A 74 -11.15 -5.56 -1.82
CA PRO A 74 -10.39 -6.26 -0.80
C PRO A 74 -9.85 -7.62 -1.27
N LEU A 75 -10.22 -8.09 -2.47
CA LEU A 75 -9.64 -9.27 -3.13
C LEU A 75 -8.42 -8.92 -4.00
N SER A 76 -8.12 -7.63 -4.18
CA SER A 76 -6.93 -7.19 -4.91
C SER A 76 -5.64 -7.57 -4.19
N PHE A 77 -4.58 -7.84 -4.97
CA PHE A 77 -3.24 -8.05 -4.43
C PHE A 77 -2.68 -6.81 -3.71
N ALA A 78 -3.20 -5.61 -3.98
CA ALA A 78 -2.83 -4.41 -3.23
C ALA A 78 -3.30 -4.47 -1.76
N ALA A 79 -4.33 -5.26 -1.44
CA ALA A 79 -4.73 -5.49 -0.05
C ALA A 79 -3.66 -6.28 0.72
N SER A 80 -2.94 -7.19 0.06
CA SER A 80 -1.80 -7.90 0.64
C SER A 80 -0.62 -6.95 0.89
N ALA A 81 -0.36 -6.01 -0.04
CA ALA A 81 0.65 -4.95 0.15
C ALA A 81 0.30 -4.04 1.35
N LEU A 82 -0.99 -3.79 1.59
CA LEU A 82 -1.44 -3.01 2.75
C LEU A 82 -1.12 -3.73 4.08
N VAL A 83 -1.37 -5.05 4.14
CA VAL A 83 -0.98 -5.86 5.30
C VAL A 83 0.53 -5.84 5.49
N HIS A 84 1.29 -5.98 4.40
CA HIS A 84 2.75 -5.93 4.41
C HIS A 84 3.28 -4.60 4.97
N MET A 85 2.73 -3.48 4.52
CA MET A 85 3.11 -2.14 4.96
C MET A 85 2.92 -1.96 6.47
N TYR A 86 1.74 -2.27 7.02
CA TYR A 86 1.52 -2.19 8.47
C TYR A 86 2.38 -3.19 9.26
N SER A 87 2.67 -4.35 8.68
CA SER A 87 3.59 -5.33 9.27
C SER A 87 5.02 -4.77 9.39
N LYS A 88 5.49 -4.03 8.38
CA LYS A 88 6.82 -3.39 8.35
C LYS A 88 6.90 -2.16 9.25
N CYS A 89 5.82 -1.40 9.37
CA CYS A 89 5.70 -0.28 10.33
C CYS A 89 5.52 -0.73 11.79
N GLU A 90 5.63 -2.03 12.07
CA GLU A 90 5.45 -2.63 13.39
C GLU A 90 4.07 -2.40 14.04
N THR A 91 3.06 -1.96 13.28
CA THR A 91 1.71 -1.74 13.79
C THR A 91 0.81 -2.95 13.55
N ILE A 92 1.14 -4.03 14.25
CA ILE A 92 0.47 -5.34 14.16
C ILE A 92 -1.06 -5.25 14.28
N GLN A 93 -1.59 -4.32 15.09
CA GLN A 93 -3.05 -4.18 15.21
C GLN A 93 -3.68 -3.65 13.92
N ASN A 94 -3.03 -2.69 13.25
CA ASN A 94 -3.45 -2.19 11.94
C ASN A 94 -3.25 -3.27 10.87
N ALA A 95 -2.15 -4.01 10.90
CA ALA A 95 -1.92 -5.16 10.00
C ALA A 95 -3.03 -6.23 10.16
N LYS A 96 -3.41 -6.57 11.39
CA LYS A 96 -4.53 -7.49 11.68
C LYS A 96 -5.87 -6.96 11.18
N ARG A 97 -6.12 -5.64 11.30
CA ARG A 97 -7.35 -5.01 10.80
C ARG A 97 -7.42 -5.08 9.28
N ALA A 98 -6.33 -4.71 8.59
CA ALA A 98 -6.22 -4.83 7.14
C ALA A 98 -6.39 -6.29 6.67
N PHE A 99 -5.76 -7.25 7.36
CA PHE A 99 -5.91 -8.67 7.06
C PHE A 99 -7.36 -9.16 7.23
N LYS A 100 -8.06 -8.73 8.28
CA LYS A 100 -9.48 -9.07 8.51
C LYS A 100 -10.43 -8.43 7.50
N TRP A 101 -10.01 -7.34 6.85
CA TRP A 101 -10.77 -6.70 5.79
C TRP A 101 -10.74 -7.52 4.47
N MET A 102 -9.77 -8.43 4.31
CA MET A 102 -9.67 -9.32 3.15
C MET A 102 -10.62 -10.53 3.26
N PRO A 103 -11.56 -10.74 2.32
CA PRO A 103 -12.43 -11.91 2.32
C PRO A 103 -11.68 -13.22 2.05
N ARG A 104 -10.57 -13.15 1.29
CA ARG A 104 -9.71 -14.29 0.94
C ARG A 104 -8.24 -13.89 1.03
N PRO A 105 -7.62 -14.01 2.21
CA PRO A 105 -6.19 -13.74 2.36
C PRO A 105 -5.34 -14.72 1.56
N ASP A 106 -4.35 -14.20 0.82
CA ASP A 106 -3.38 -14.98 0.04
C ASP A 106 -2.11 -15.32 0.84
N LEU A 107 -1.17 -16.04 0.22
CA LEU A 107 0.10 -16.41 0.86
C LEU A 107 0.92 -15.19 1.34
N VAL A 108 0.89 -14.09 0.60
CA VAL A 108 1.66 -12.87 0.90
C VAL A 108 1.12 -12.19 2.17
N SER A 109 -0.19 -12.08 2.30
CA SER A 109 -0.85 -11.50 3.48
C SER A 109 -0.64 -12.34 4.74
N TRP A 110 -0.70 -13.68 4.63
CA TRP A 110 -0.41 -14.59 5.74
C TRP A 110 1.04 -14.50 6.22
N THR A 111 1.99 -14.61 5.29
CA THR A 111 3.43 -14.54 5.61
C THR A 111 3.80 -13.19 6.22
N SER A 112 3.26 -12.09 5.69
CA SER A 112 3.46 -10.74 6.24
C SER A 112 2.96 -10.62 7.68
N LEU A 113 1.82 -11.23 8.03
CA LEU A 113 1.28 -11.17 9.39
C LEU A 113 2.08 -12.04 10.38
N ILE A 114 2.58 -13.20 9.93
CA ILE A 114 3.41 -14.10 10.75
C ILE A 114 4.76 -13.44 11.06
N VAL A 115 5.43 -12.90 10.04
CA VAL A 115 6.74 -12.22 10.19
C VAL A 115 6.63 -11.06 11.18
N ALA A 116 5.58 -10.24 11.08
CA ALA A 116 5.39 -9.11 12.01
C ALA A 116 5.19 -9.53 13.47
N LYS A 117 4.59 -10.71 13.72
CA LYS A 117 4.48 -11.24 15.09
C LYS A 117 5.82 -11.75 15.61
N CYS A 118 6.62 -12.38 14.76
CA CYS A 118 7.92 -12.92 15.15
C CYS A 118 8.96 -11.81 15.40
N SER A 119 8.97 -10.75 14.59
CA SER A 119 9.90 -9.62 14.77
C SER A 119 9.74 -8.93 16.12
N LYS A 120 8.50 -8.78 16.62
CA LYS A 120 8.24 -8.26 17.98
C LYS A 120 8.62 -9.20 19.13
N TRP A 121 8.89 -10.47 18.85
CA TRP A 121 9.30 -11.44 19.86
C TRP A 121 10.82 -11.42 20.09
N SER A 122 11.60 -10.96 19.11
CA SER A 122 13.06 -10.84 19.22
C SER A 122 13.55 -9.52 19.85
N THR A 123 12.65 -8.58 20.13
CA THR A 123 12.94 -7.28 20.77
C THR A 123 12.51 -7.20 22.25
N LYS A 124 12.30 -8.34 22.90
CA LYS A 124 12.06 -8.44 24.34
C LYS A 124 13.10 -9.31 25.04
#